data_AF-A0A922XAL8-F1
#
_entry.id   AF-A0A922XAL8-F1
#
_cell.length_a   1.000
_cell.length_b   1.000
_cell.length_c   1.000
_cell.angle_alpha   90.00
_cell.angle_beta   90.00
_cell.angle_gamma   90.00
#
_symmetry.space_group_name_H-M   'P 1'
#
loop_
_entity.id
_entity.type
_entity.pdbx_description
1 polymer ?
#
loop_
_entity_poly.entity_id
_entity_poly.type
_entity_poly.pdbx_seq_one_letter_code
_entity_poly.pdbx_strand_id
1 'polypeptide(L)'
;MANPFHSTSWFSVARLKPKLRSHVRVRRHLYRGQVWYVLDDPASGKVHRFPRGAYLLIGRLDGTHSVEQLWNRLVDELGEDAPTQDEVIAALGQLHGADLLSSDVMPDTAELYTRQKKQRR
;
A
#
# COMPACT_ATOMS: atom_id res chain seq x y z
N MET A 1 13.98 -21.64 8.18
CA MET A 1 12.96 -20.93 8.98
C MET A 1 13.01 -19.47 8.59
N ALA A 2 11.98 -18.94 7.94
CA ALA A 2 11.93 -17.55 7.48
C ALA A 2 11.47 -16.66 8.65
N ASN A 3 12.21 -15.60 8.91
CA ASN A 3 11.99 -14.69 10.04
C ASN A 3 10.82 -13.73 9.70
N PRO A 4 9.68 -13.75 10.42
CA PRO A 4 8.42 -13.17 9.95
C PRO A 4 8.30 -11.63 10.08
N PHE A 5 9.38 -10.91 10.40
CA PHE A 5 9.33 -9.45 10.64
C PHE A 5 10.19 -8.59 9.72
N HIS A 6 10.97 -9.19 8.80
CA HIS A 6 11.79 -8.44 7.85
C HIS A 6 11.57 -8.99 6.45
N SER A 7 10.64 -8.40 5.72
CA SER A 7 10.48 -8.68 4.30
C SER A 7 11.73 -8.18 3.57
N THR A 8 12.47 -9.04 2.87
CA THR A 8 13.63 -8.66 2.03
C THR A 8 13.24 -7.57 1.00
N SER A 9 11.94 -7.50 0.69
CA SER A 9 11.31 -6.54 -0.19
C SER A 9 11.07 -5.16 0.43
N TRP A 10 11.11 -5.01 1.76
CA TRP A 10 10.88 -3.73 2.44
C TRP A 10 11.93 -2.70 2.05
N PHE A 11 13.21 -3.10 2.00
CA PHE A 11 14.30 -2.20 1.61
C PHE A 11 14.11 -1.58 0.21
N SER A 12 13.44 -2.28 -0.70
CA SER A 12 13.12 -1.78 -2.05
C SER A 12 12.03 -0.72 -2.05
N VAL A 13 11.14 -0.71 -1.05
CA VAL A 13 9.99 0.22 -0.99
C VAL A 13 10.13 1.30 0.08
N ALA A 14 10.88 1.05 1.15
CA ALA A 14 11.00 1.89 2.33
C ALA A 14 11.39 3.34 2.02
N ARG A 15 12.29 3.51 1.04
CA ARG A 15 12.84 4.81 0.63
C ARG A 15 11.99 5.53 -0.42
N LEU A 16 10.98 4.87 -0.99
CA LEU A 16 10.15 5.45 -2.03
C LEU A 16 9.27 6.56 -1.45
N LYS A 17 9.02 7.58 -2.27
CA LYS A 17 8.15 8.71 -1.92
C LYS A 17 6.98 8.74 -2.89
N PRO A 18 6.07 7.76 -2.83
CA PRO A 18 4.97 7.68 -3.77
C PRO A 18 3.95 8.79 -3.50
N LYS A 19 3.29 9.21 -4.57
CA LYS A 19 2.14 10.11 -4.52
C LYS A 19 0.98 9.49 -5.25
N LEU A 20 -0.23 9.60 -4.72
CA LEU A 20 -1.42 9.24 -5.50
C LEU A 20 -1.59 10.19 -6.69
N ARG A 21 -1.92 9.65 -7.86
CA ARG A 21 -2.25 10.49 -9.02
C ARG A 21 -3.50 11.33 -8.72
N SER A 22 -3.57 12.53 -9.29
CA SER A 22 -4.63 13.51 -9.01
C SER A 22 -6.05 13.03 -9.34
N HIS A 23 -6.20 12.08 -10.26
CA HIS A 23 -7.50 11.51 -10.62
C HIS A 23 -7.98 10.41 -9.67
N VAL A 24 -7.12 9.94 -8.75
CA VAL A 24 -7.46 8.86 -7.82
C VAL A 24 -8.42 9.38 -6.75
N ARG A 25 -9.55 8.69 -6.59
CA ARG A 25 -10.52 8.98 -5.52
C ARG A 25 -10.50 7.89 -4.47
N VAL A 26 -10.12 8.28 -3.26
CA VAL A 26 -9.99 7.39 -2.11
C VAL A 26 -11.27 7.48 -1.27
N ARG A 27 -12.05 6.38 -1.17
CA ARG A 27 -13.33 6.36 -0.43
C ARG A 27 -13.35 5.28 0.65
N ARG A 28 -13.85 5.64 1.83
CA ARG A 28 -14.16 4.67 2.89
C ARG A 28 -15.51 4.03 2.63
N HIS A 29 -15.59 2.70 2.59
CA HIS A 29 -16.84 1.96 2.44
C HIS A 29 -17.06 1.06 3.67
N LEU A 30 -18.28 1.02 4.20
CA LEU A 30 -18.66 0.09 5.26
C LEU A 30 -19.40 -1.08 4.63
N TYR A 31 -18.86 -2.29 4.69
CA TYR A 31 -19.51 -3.49 4.15
C TYR A 31 -19.70 -4.52 5.26
N ARG A 32 -20.95 -4.87 5.55
CA ARG A 32 -21.34 -5.85 6.60
C ARG A 32 -20.68 -5.62 7.96
N GLY A 33 -20.58 -4.34 8.38
CA GLY A 33 -19.96 -3.96 9.66
C GLY A 33 -18.42 -3.94 9.66
N GLN A 34 -17.77 -4.35 8.58
CA GLN A 34 -16.32 -4.21 8.40
C GLN A 34 -16.00 -3.00 7.51
N VAL A 35 -14.99 -2.23 7.92
CA VAL A 35 -14.51 -1.08 7.12
C VAL A 35 -13.63 -1.61 5.99
N TRP A 36 -14.14 -1.50 4.76
CA TRP A 36 -13.39 -1.81 3.54
C TRP A 36 -13.08 -0.52 2.82
N TYR A 37 -11.82 -0.33 2.49
CA TYR A 37 -11.42 0.89 1.83
C TYR A 37 -11.31 0.68 0.33
N VAL A 38 -12.08 1.48 -0.40
CA VAL A 38 -12.27 1.36 -1.84
C VAL A 38 -11.55 2.51 -2.52
N LEU A 39 -10.63 2.16 -3.39
CA LEU A 39 -10.01 3.11 -4.29
C LEU A 39 -10.66 2.94 -5.66
N ASP A 40 -11.29 4.03 -6.10
CA ASP A 40 -11.95 4.12 -7.39
C ASP A 40 -10.93 4.62 -8.39
N ASP A 41 -10.66 3.81 -9.42
CA ASP A 41 -9.88 4.20 -10.58
C ASP A 41 -10.86 4.64 -11.69
N PRO A 42 -11.07 5.95 -11.88
CA PRO A 42 -12.00 6.44 -12.89
C PRO A 42 -11.51 6.19 -14.32
N ALA A 43 -10.20 5.94 -14.51
CA ALA A 43 -9.63 5.70 -15.83
C ALA A 43 -9.97 4.29 -16.34
N SER A 44 -10.02 3.29 -15.45
CA SER A 44 -10.37 1.91 -15.82
C SER A 44 -11.74 1.43 -15.35
N GLY A 45 -12.43 2.20 -14.49
CA GLY A 45 -13.69 1.81 -13.86
C GLY A 45 -13.54 0.69 -12.81
N LYS A 46 -12.32 0.39 -12.38
CA LYS A 46 -12.03 -0.68 -11.42
C LYS A 46 -12.08 -0.15 -9.99
N VAL A 47 -12.44 -1.06 -9.09
CA VAL A 47 -12.46 -0.85 -7.64
C VAL A 47 -11.39 -1.71 -7.00
N HIS A 48 -10.48 -1.08 -6.26
CA HIS A 48 -9.45 -1.75 -5.48
C HIS A 48 -9.83 -1.73 -4.00
N ARG A 49 -9.61 -2.85 -3.30
CA ARG A 49 -9.95 -3.01 -1.88
C ARG A 49 -8.70 -3.19 -1.03
N PHE A 50 -8.62 -2.44 0.07
CA PHE A 50 -7.49 -2.50 0.99
C PHE A 50 -7.94 -2.69 2.44
N PRO A 51 -7.13 -3.37 3.28
CA PRO A 51 -7.33 -3.40 4.72
C PRO A 51 -7.13 -2.01 5.34
N ARG A 52 -7.60 -1.83 6.59
CA ARG A 52 -7.63 -0.51 7.25
C ARG A 52 -6.27 0.15 7.36
N GLY A 53 -5.27 -0.57 7.85
CA GLY A 53 -3.92 -0.02 7.99
C GLY A 53 -3.35 0.44 6.65
N ALA A 54 -3.46 -0.41 5.62
CA ALA A 54 -2.98 -0.10 4.27
C ALA A 54 -3.66 1.14 3.70
N TYR A 55 -4.97 1.30 3.88
CA TYR A 55 -5.67 2.51 3.46
C TYR A 55 -5.17 3.79 4.14
N LEU A 56 -4.94 3.74 5.46
CA LEU A 56 -4.45 4.90 6.19
C LEU A 56 -3.07 5.32 5.69
N LEU A 57 -2.22 4.36 5.30
CA LEU A 57 -0.96 4.65 4.63
C LEU A 57 -1.19 5.26 3.25
N ILE A 58 -2.07 4.68 2.43
CA ILE A 58 -2.40 5.16 1.08
C ILE A 58 -2.87 6.62 1.12
N GLY A 59 -3.72 6.99 2.08
CA GLY A 59 -4.23 8.35 2.27
C GLY A 59 -3.16 9.37 2.68
N ARG A 60 -1.97 8.91 3.10
CA ARG A 60 -0.84 9.76 3.51
C ARG A 60 0.26 9.86 2.44
N LEU A 61 0.10 9.18 1.30
CA LEU A 61 1.07 9.21 0.21
C LEU A 61 1.08 10.59 -0.47
N ASP A 62 2.09 11.39 -0.17
CA ASP A 62 2.16 12.81 -0.56
C ASP A 62 3.29 13.13 -1.56
N GLY A 63 4.15 12.16 -1.89
CA GLY A 63 5.32 12.36 -2.75
C GLY A 63 6.53 12.99 -2.07
N THR A 64 6.43 13.32 -0.78
CA THR A 64 7.48 14.04 -0.03
C THR A 64 8.10 13.16 1.05
N HIS A 65 7.27 12.43 1.78
CA HIS A 65 7.69 11.50 2.82
C HIS A 65 7.93 10.11 2.27
N SER A 66 8.91 9.40 2.84
CA SER A 66 9.17 8.02 2.45
C SER A 66 8.10 7.08 3.00
N VAL A 67 7.91 5.93 2.36
CA VAL A 67 7.02 4.86 2.84
C VAL A 67 7.36 4.49 4.28
N GLU A 68 8.65 4.39 4.63
CA GLU A 68 9.09 4.11 5.99
C GLU A 68 8.70 5.20 6.99
N GLN A 69 8.86 6.48 6.64
CA GLN A 69 8.44 7.58 7.50
C GLN A 69 6.93 7.57 7.74
N LEU A 70 6.14 7.31 6.70
CA LEU A 70 4.68 7.22 6.80
C LEU A 70 4.24 6.00 7.61
N TRP A 71 4.92 4.87 7.43
CA TRP A 71 4.64 3.64 8.16
C TRP A 71 4.99 3.78 9.65
N ASN A 72 6.16 4.30 10.00
CA ASN A 72 6.56 4.54 11.39
C ASN A 72 5.56 5.46 12.12
N ARG A 73 5.12 6.55 11.47
CA ARG A 73 4.07 7.42 12.04
C ARG A 73 2.77 6.68 12.30
N LEU A 74 2.36 5.78 11.41
CA LEU A 74 1.16 4.97 11.63
C LEU A 74 1.35 3.93 12.74
N VAL A 75 2.53 3.36 12.89
CA VAL A 75 2.87 2.48 14.01
C VAL A 75 2.78 3.24 15.33
N ASP A 76 3.35 4.46 15.39
CA ASP A 76 3.28 5.32 16.57
C ASP A 76 1.83 5.72 16.91
N GLU A 77 0.99 5.96 15.90
CA GLU A 77 -0.42 6.35 16.08
C GLU A 77 -1.36 5.19 16.43
N LEU A 78 -1.11 3.98 15.92
CA LEU A 78 -2.07 2.87 15.95
C LEU A 78 -1.59 1.64 16.76
N GLY A 79 -0.32 1.56 17.10
CA GLY A 79 0.25 0.40 17.79
C GLY A 79 -0.02 -0.91 17.04
N GLU A 80 -0.67 -1.86 17.71
CA GLU A 80 -0.99 -3.18 17.15
C GLU A 80 -1.97 -3.14 15.96
N ASP A 81 -2.71 -2.05 15.79
CA ASP A 81 -3.65 -1.86 14.66
C ASP A 81 -2.98 -1.29 13.40
N ALA A 82 -1.67 -1.01 13.44
CA ALA A 82 -0.91 -0.51 12.30
C ALA A 82 -0.80 -1.57 11.19
N PRO A 83 -0.72 -1.17 9.91
CA PRO A 83 -0.48 -2.14 8.85
C PRO A 83 0.89 -2.80 9.02
N THR A 84 0.98 -4.08 8.70
CA THR A 84 2.28 -4.76 8.55
C THR A 84 3.02 -4.26 7.31
N GLN A 85 4.35 -4.41 7.28
CA GLN A 85 5.17 -4.08 6.10
C GLN A 85 4.71 -4.84 4.84
N ASP A 86 4.32 -6.11 5.00
CA ASP A 86 3.83 -6.93 3.89
C ASP A 86 2.49 -6.41 3.33
N GLU A 87 1.58 -5.93 4.18
CA GLU A 87 0.34 -5.28 3.74
C GLU A 87 0.62 -3.96 3.00
N VAL A 88 1.61 -3.19 3.46
CA VAL A 88 2.06 -1.98 2.75
C VAL A 88 2.63 -2.34 1.38
N ILE A 89 3.50 -3.34 1.29
CA ILE A 89 4.08 -3.80 0.02
C ILE A 89 2.98 -4.28 -0.94
N ALA A 90 2.05 -5.10 -0.44
CA ALA A 90 0.93 -5.59 -1.24
C ALA A 90 0.03 -4.44 -1.73
N ALA A 91 -0.17 -3.41 -0.92
CA ALA A 91 -0.94 -2.24 -1.28
C ALA A 91 -0.24 -1.42 -2.38
N LEU A 92 1.04 -1.10 -2.19
CA LEU A 92 1.84 -0.36 -3.18
C LEU A 92 1.93 -1.10 -4.51
N GLY A 93 2.12 -2.43 -4.49
CA GLY A 93 2.14 -3.24 -5.71
C GLY A 93 0.80 -3.22 -6.47
N GLN A 94 -0.33 -3.23 -5.77
CA GLN A 94 -1.65 -3.09 -6.40
C GLN A 94 -1.86 -1.70 -7.00
N LEU A 95 -1.46 -0.62 -6.29
CA LEU A 95 -1.57 0.73 -6.82
C LEU A 95 -0.67 0.96 -8.03
N HIS A 96 0.55 0.43 -7.99
CA HIS A 96 1.49 0.48 -9.11
C HIS A 96 0.98 -0.28 -10.33
N GLY A 97 0.50 -1.52 -10.15
CA GLY A 97 -0.06 -2.32 -11.26
C GLY A 97 -1.34 -1.75 -11.86
N ALA A 98 -2.02 -0.84 -11.18
CA ALA A 98 -3.18 -0.09 -11.67
C ALA A 98 -2.82 1.33 -12.18
N ASP A 99 -1.53 1.67 -12.26
CA ASP A 99 -1.03 3.00 -12.64
C ASP A 99 -1.59 4.16 -11.79
N LEU A 100 -1.88 3.91 -10.50
CA LEU A 100 -2.49 4.88 -9.58
C LEU A 100 -1.46 5.71 -8.79
N LEU A 101 -0.18 5.36 -8.92
CA LEU A 101 0.93 6.07 -8.29
C LEU A 101 1.67 6.94 -9.30
N SER A 102 2.03 8.14 -8.87
CA SER A 102 3.11 8.92 -9.47
C SER A 102 4.36 8.65 -8.64
N SER A 103 5.41 8.13 -9.27
CA SER A 103 6.72 7.91 -8.64
C SER A 103 7.85 8.13 -9.64
N ASP A 104 8.97 8.64 -9.13
CA ASP A 104 10.18 8.99 -9.87
C ASP A 104 11.10 7.77 -10.07
N VAL A 105 10.53 6.65 -10.54
CA VAL A 105 11.11 5.27 -10.59
C VAL A 105 10.76 4.44 -9.35
N MET A 106 9.72 3.61 -9.47
CA MET A 106 9.58 2.42 -8.62
C MET A 106 10.42 1.29 -9.26
N PRO A 107 11.33 0.63 -8.53
CA PRO A 107 11.83 -0.68 -8.98
C PRO A 107 10.64 -1.62 -9.15
N ASP A 108 10.76 -2.69 -9.94
CA ASP A 108 9.67 -3.57 -10.36
C ASP A 108 8.92 -4.22 -9.16
N THR A 109 8.05 -3.44 -8.53
CA THR A 109 7.23 -3.82 -7.37
C THR A 109 6.16 -4.83 -7.79
N ALA A 110 5.86 -4.92 -9.09
CA ALA A 110 4.96 -5.92 -9.64
C ALA A 110 5.57 -7.33 -9.55
N GLU A 111 6.89 -7.47 -9.74
CA GLU A 111 7.58 -8.73 -9.53
C GLU A 111 7.55 -9.18 -8.06
N LEU A 112 7.71 -8.22 -7.13
CA LEU A 112 7.60 -8.47 -5.68
C LEU A 112 6.20 -8.92 -5.26
N TYR A 113 5.16 -8.25 -5.77
CA TYR A 113 3.76 -8.62 -5.53
C TYR A 113 3.44 -10.03 -6.06
N THR A 114 3.94 -10.36 -7.25
CA THR A 114 3.76 -11.68 -7.87
C THR A 114 4.39 -12.80 -7.05
N ARG A 115 5.58 -12.57 -6.47
CA ARG A 115 6.26 -13.52 -5.58
C ARG A 115 5.48 -13.73 -4.28
N GLN A 116 4.98 -12.65 -3.67
CA GLN A 116 4.22 -12.73 -2.40
C GLN A 116 2.89 -13.49 -2.58
N LYS A 117 2.18 -13.29 -3.70
CA LYS A 117 0.96 -14.03 -4.03
C LYS A 117 1.21 -15.54 -4.23
N LYS A 118 2.42 -15.91 -4.65
CA LYS A 118 2.84 -17.31 -4.86
C LYS A 118 3.20 -18.03 -3.55
N GLN A 119 3.65 -17.29 -2.52
CA GLN A 119 3.97 -17.85 -1.19
C GLN A 119 2.76 -18.01 -0.28
N ARG A 120 1.65 -17.29 -0.54
CA ARG A 120 0.39 -17.39 0.22
C ARG A 120 -0.59 -18.45 -0.30
N ARG A 121 -0.14 -19.34 -1.20
CA ARG A 121 -0.94 -20.39 -1.82
C ARG A 121 -0.50 -21.77 -1.38
#